data_AF-A0A848CPK8-F1
#
_entry.id   AF-A0A848CPK8-F1
#
_cell.length_a   1.000
_cell.length_b   1.000
_cell.length_c   1.000
_cell.angle_alpha   90.00
_cell.angle_beta   90.00
_cell.angle_gamma   90.00
#
_symmetry.space_group_name_H-M   'P 1'
#
loop_
_entity.id
_entity.type
_entity.pdbx_description
1 polymer ?
#
loop_
_entity_poly.entity_id
_entity_poly.type
_entity_poly.pdbx_seq_one_letter_code
_entity_poly.pdbx_strand_id
1 'polypeptide(L)'
;MEARFDNLSAEGCEKNLVQFSPETLKKKGSKKQSPSRNLLDRLQLHRDKVLRFLRETAISFDNNQAERDLRMMRVKEKILGLFCSEEGARAFCRTQTFVSTVWKQGFGILASLRKMLEGTFVFS
;
A
#
# COMPACT_ATOMS: atom_id res chain seq x y z
N MET A 1 23.29 -0.21 -1.34
CA MET A 1 22.08 0.61 -1.59
C MET A 1 21.45 1.15 -0.31
N GLU A 2 21.40 0.37 0.77
CA GLU A 2 20.83 0.84 2.06
C GLU A 2 21.54 2.07 2.64
N ALA A 3 22.88 2.06 2.71
CA ALA A 3 23.65 3.22 3.18
C ALA A 3 23.39 4.50 2.35
N ARG A 4 23.11 4.34 1.05
CA ARG A 4 22.74 5.48 0.19
C ARG A 4 21.36 6.03 0.53
N PHE A 5 20.40 5.16 0.86
CA PHE A 5 19.08 5.56 1.33
C PHE A 5 19.17 6.33 2.66
N ASP A 6 19.99 5.85 3.58
CA ASP A 6 20.21 6.50 4.88
C ASP A 6 20.82 7.89 4.72
N ASN A 7 21.87 8.01 3.89
CA ASN A 7 22.50 9.29 3.60
C ASN A 7 21.52 10.30 2.97
N LEU A 8 20.72 9.87 1.99
CA LEU A 8 19.72 10.74 1.35
C LEU A 8 18.60 11.13 2.30
N SER A 9 18.19 10.22 3.19
CA SER A 9 17.17 10.51 4.21
C SER A 9 17.68 11.52 5.23
N ALA A 10 18.93 11.40 5.66
CA ALA A 10 19.58 12.35 6.57
C ALA A 10 19.73 13.73 5.93
N GLU A 11 20.24 13.80 4.70
CA GLU A 11 20.34 15.05 3.93
C GLU A 11 18.97 15.70 3.72
N GLY A 12 17.94 14.89 3.43
CA GLY A 12 16.55 15.35 3.32
C GLY A 12 16.03 15.93 4.64
N CYS A 13 16.36 15.31 5.77
CA CYS A 13 15.97 15.77 7.10
C CYS A 13 16.63 17.11 7.46
N GLU A 14 17.90 17.31 7.11
CA GLU A 14 18.64 18.57 7.29
C GLU A 14 18.09 19.71 6.43
N LYS A 15 17.66 19.41 5.20
CA LYS A 15 17.04 20.40 4.31
C LYS A 15 15.60 20.76 4.72
N ASN A 16 14.92 19.87 5.44
CA ASN A 16 13.53 20.03 5.88
C ASN A 16 13.42 20.18 7.41
N LEU A 17 14.24 21.05 8.00
CA LEU A 17 14.14 21.36 9.42
C LEU A 17 12.80 22.02 9.74
N VAL A 18 12.22 21.65 10.88
CA VAL A 18 11.12 22.42 11.47
C VAL A 18 11.71 23.76 11.88
N GLN A 19 11.48 24.81 11.09
CA GLN A 19 11.98 26.14 11.41
C GLN A 19 11.29 26.65 12.67
N PHE A 20 12.03 26.91 13.73
CA PHE A 20 11.56 27.62 14.91
C PHE A 20 12.03 29.07 14.82
N SER A 21 11.09 30.02 14.76
CA SER A 21 11.37 31.46 14.79
C SER A 21 10.84 32.06 16.10
N PRO A 22 11.48 33.08 16.70
CA PRO A 22 11.04 33.70 17.95
C PRO A 22 9.57 34.17 17.93
N GLU A 23 9.09 34.67 16.78
CA GLU A 23 7.71 35.12 16.60
C GLU A 23 6.69 33.97 16.65
N THR A 24 7.14 32.78 16.29
CA THR A 24 6.29 31.60 16.18
C THR A 24 6.19 30.78 17.46
N LEU A 25 7.06 31.03 18.44
CA LEU A 25 6.96 30.48 19.79
C LEU A 25 5.83 31.12 20.60
N LYS A 26 5.30 32.27 20.15
CA LYS A 26 4.19 32.98 20.81
C LYS A 26 2.80 32.38 20.55
N LYS A 27 2.65 31.46 19.60
CA LYS A 27 1.36 30.80 19.30
C LYS A 27 1.25 29.49 20.09
N LYS A 28 0.20 29.35 20.88
CA LYS A 28 -0.09 28.15 21.67
C LYS A 28 -0.42 26.97 20.74
N GLY A 29 0.53 26.07 20.53
CA GLY A 29 0.39 24.84 19.74
C GLY A 29 1.65 24.51 18.92
N SER A 30 1.98 23.22 18.77
CA SER A 30 3.13 22.80 17.96
C SER A 30 2.92 23.17 16.49
N LYS A 31 3.99 23.60 15.80
CA LYS A 31 3.91 23.90 14.37
C LYS A 31 3.60 22.65 13.57
N LYS A 32 2.71 22.79 12.60
CA LYS A 32 2.45 21.75 11.60
C LYS A 32 3.74 21.45 10.82
N GLN A 33 4.16 20.19 10.82
CA GLN A 33 5.29 19.72 10.01
C GLN A 33 4.97 19.81 8.51
N SER A 34 5.99 20.02 7.68
CA SER A 34 5.84 20.04 6.22
C SER A 34 5.50 18.64 5.69
N PRO A 35 4.79 18.52 4.55
CA PRO A 35 4.55 17.22 3.90
C PRO A 35 5.83 16.44 3.64
N SER A 36 6.91 17.13 3.23
CA SER A 36 8.23 16.55 3.01
C SER A 36 8.82 15.94 4.28
N ARG A 37 8.69 16.62 5.42
CA ARG A 37 9.18 16.09 6.70
C ARG A 37 8.37 14.87 7.16
N ASN A 38 7.05 14.92 7.02
CA ASN A 38 6.18 13.78 7.34
C ASN A 38 6.52 12.54 6.50
N LEU A 39 6.85 12.75 5.22
CA LEU A 39 7.27 11.66 4.34
C LEU A 39 8.59 11.05 4.82
N LEU A 40 9.60 11.87 5.12
CA LEU A 40 10.89 11.41 5.63
C LEU A 40 10.75 10.65 6.95
N ASP A 41 9.97 11.18 7.90
CA ASP A 41 9.73 10.54 9.19
C ASP A 41 9.06 9.16 8.98
N ARG A 42 8.10 9.04 8.04
CA ARG A 42 7.50 7.74 7.68
C ARG A 42 8.47 6.78 7.00
N LEU A 43 9.32 7.28 6.11
CA LEU A 43 10.34 6.46 5.44
C LEU A 43 11.34 5.89 6.44
N GLN A 44 11.74 6.68 7.44
CA GLN A 44 12.59 6.21 8.54
C GLN A 44 11.87 5.19 9.44
N LEU A 45 10.64 5.51 9.85
CA LEU A 45 9.83 4.61 10.71
C LEU A 45 9.60 3.24 10.07
N HIS A 46 9.51 3.17 8.74
CA HIS A 46 9.26 1.95 8.00
C HIS A 46 10.44 1.51 7.12
N ARG A 47 11.66 1.97 7.45
CA ARG A 47 12.88 1.71 6.68
C ARG A 47 13.02 0.25 6.26
N ASP A 48 12.88 -0.68 7.19
CA ASP A 48 13.05 -2.12 6.92
C ASP A 48 11.99 -2.65 5.95
N LYS A 49 10.77 -2.12 5.98
CA LYS A 49 9.69 -2.49 5.05
C LYS A 49 9.94 -1.89 3.67
N VAL A 50 10.37 -0.62 3.62
CA VAL A 50 10.67 0.10 2.36
C VAL A 50 11.83 -0.56 1.64
N LEU A 51 12.87 -0.99 2.35
CA LEU A 51 14.06 -1.60 1.75
C LEU A 51 13.95 -3.12 1.56
N ARG A 52 12.82 -3.74 1.93
CA ARG A 52 12.66 -5.20 1.92
C ARG A 52 12.87 -5.83 0.54
N PHE A 53 12.46 -5.14 -0.52
CA PHE A 53 12.65 -5.57 -1.92
C PHE A 53 14.13 -5.74 -2.32
N LEU A 54 15.06 -5.09 -1.62
CA LEU A 54 16.50 -5.25 -1.87
C LEU A 54 17.03 -6.60 -1.40
N ARG A 55 16.35 -7.22 -0.43
CA ARG A 55 16.77 -8.47 0.22
C ARG A 55 15.92 -9.66 -0.23
N GLU A 56 14.63 -9.44 -0.51
CA GLU A 56 13.67 -10.46 -0.89
C GLU A 56 13.22 -10.27 -2.34
N THR A 57 13.65 -11.16 -3.24
CA THR A 57 13.31 -11.11 -4.68
C THR A 57 11.83 -11.35 -4.99
N ALA A 58 11.09 -11.95 -4.05
CA ALA A 58 9.65 -12.15 -4.17
C ALA A 58 8.85 -10.84 -4.02
N ILE A 59 9.47 -9.77 -3.51
CA ILE A 59 8.82 -8.49 -3.27
C ILE A 59 9.21 -7.53 -4.39
N SER A 60 8.20 -7.06 -5.14
CA SER A 60 8.39 -6.01 -6.14
C SER A 60 8.80 -4.69 -5.47
N PHE A 61 9.63 -3.91 -6.16
CA PHE A 61 9.93 -2.53 -5.77
C PHE A 61 8.69 -1.63 -5.85
N ASP A 62 7.77 -1.93 -6.76
CA ASP A 62 6.59 -1.12 -7.01
C ASP A 62 5.37 -1.55 -6.19
N ASN A 63 4.41 -0.64 -6.08
CA ASN A 63 3.11 -0.89 -5.45
C ASN A 63 2.01 -1.27 -6.47
N ASN A 64 2.40 -1.54 -7.73
CA ASN A 64 1.46 -1.68 -8.84
C ASN A 64 0.43 -2.80 -8.58
N GLN A 65 0.85 -3.86 -7.91
CA GLN A 65 -0.04 -4.98 -7.61
C GLN A 65 -1.12 -4.60 -6.59
N ALA A 66 -0.75 -3.96 -5.47
CA ALA A 66 -1.73 -3.57 -4.47
C ALA A 66 -2.68 -2.49 -5.01
N GLU A 67 -2.17 -1.57 -5.85
CA GLU A 67 -3.01 -0.58 -6.52
C GLU A 67 -4.01 -1.22 -7.47
N ARG A 68 -3.60 -2.21 -8.28
CA ARG A 68 -4.51 -2.96 -9.16
C ARG A 68 -5.59 -3.68 -8.35
N ASP A 69 -5.20 -4.34 -7.27
CA ASP A 69 -6.12 -5.07 -6.39
C ASP A 69 -7.15 -4.11 -5.75
N LEU A 70 -6.74 -2.89 -5.35
CA LEU A 70 -7.64 -1.86 -4.80
C LEU A 70 -8.46 -1.12 -5.86
N ARG A 71 -7.96 -1.03 -7.09
CA ARG A 71 -8.61 -0.28 -8.18
C ARG A 71 -9.98 -0.85 -8.51
N MET A 72 -10.15 -2.17 -8.44
CA MET A 72 -11.44 -2.80 -8.70
C MET A 72 -12.52 -2.37 -7.68
N MET A 73 -12.13 -2.18 -6.42
CA MET A 73 -13.03 -1.65 -5.39
C MET A 73 -13.43 -0.20 -5.69
N ARG A 74 -12.46 0.66 -6.03
CA ARG A 74 -12.73 2.06 -6.39
C ARG A 74 -13.55 2.21 -7.66
N VAL A 75 -13.32 1.35 -8.65
CA VAL A 75 -14.10 1.34 -9.90
C VAL A 75 -15.54 0.92 -9.62
N LYS A 76 -15.77 -0.09 -8.77
CA LYS A 76 -17.11 -0.48 -8.32
C LYS A 76 -17.80 0.70 -7.65
N GLU A 77 -17.12 1.36 -6.71
CA GLU A 77 -17.63 2.53 -5.98
C GLU A 77 -17.98 3.69 -6.93
N LYS A 78 -17.12 3.94 -7.91
CA LYS A 78 -17.30 5.03 -8.87
C LYS A 78 -18.46 4.79 -9.83
N ILE A 79 -18.62 3.55 -10.33
CA ILE A 79 -19.62 3.23 -11.35
C ILE A 79 -20.99 2.94 -10.74
N LEU A 80 -21.03 2.21 -9.63
CA LEU A 80 -22.28 1.74 -9.01
C LEU A 80 -22.64 2.49 -7.72
N GLY A 81 -21.82 3.44 -7.29
CA GLY A 81 -21.95 4.08 -5.99
C GLY A 81 -21.44 3.18 -4.86
N LEU A 82 -21.87 3.47 -3.63
CA LEU A 82 -21.47 2.69 -2.45
C LEU A 82 -22.00 1.25 -2.50
N PHE A 83 -21.29 0.34 -1.82
CA PHE A 83 -21.82 -0.98 -1.53
C PHE A 83 -23.09 -0.85 -0.69
N CYS A 84 -24.18 -1.51 -1.11
CA CYS A 84 -25.46 -1.44 -0.41
C CYS A 84 -25.41 -2.08 0.99
N SER A 85 -24.46 -2.99 1.24
CA SER A 85 -24.21 -3.59 2.56
C SER A 85 -22.75 -3.98 2.73
N GLU A 86 -22.30 -4.12 3.99
CA GLU A 86 -20.97 -4.63 4.32
C GLU A 86 -20.78 -6.07 3.79
N GLU A 87 -21.82 -6.89 3.84
CA GLU A 87 -21.78 -8.27 3.32
C GLU A 87 -21.52 -8.29 1.81
N GLY A 88 -22.16 -7.38 1.06
CA GLY A 88 -21.92 -7.23 -0.38
C GLY A 88 -20.48 -6.80 -0.68
N ALA A 89 -19.93 -5.89 0.12
CA ALA A 89 -18.52 -5.49 0.02
C ALA A 89 -17.57 -6.67 0.32
N ARG A 90 -17.86 -7.44 1.37
CA ARG A 90 -17.07 -8.61 1.77
C ARG A 90 -17.11 -9.71 0.72
N ALA A 91 -18.28 -9.98 0.13
CA ALA A 91 -18.43 -10.92 -0.97
C ALA A 91 -17.63 -10.48 -2.19
N PHE A 92 -17.69 -9.19 -2.55
CA PHE A 92 -16.89 -8.64 -3.64
C PHE A 92 -15.39 -8.79 -3.40
N CYS A 93 -14.90 -8.43 -2.21
CA CYS A 93 -13.50 -8.59 -1.84
C CYS A 93 -13.06 -10.05 -1.92
N ARG A 94 -13.86 -10.99 -1.38
CA ARG A 94 -13.56 -12.44 -1.44
C ARG A 94 -13.36 -12.92 -2.88
N THR A 95 -14.26 -12.55 -3.79
CA THR A 95 -14.15 -12.93 -5.20
C THR A 95 -12.89 -12.35 -5.84
N GLN A 96 -12.60 -11.07 -5.62
CA GLN A 96 -11.41 -10.42 -6.17
C GLN A 96 -10.11 -11.02 -5.60
N THR A 97 -10.05 -11.30 -4.30
CA THR A 97 -8.91 -11.95 -3.66
C THR A 97 -8.67 -13.34 -4.25
N PHE A 98 -9.74 -14.13 -4.46
CA PHE A 98 -9.63 -15.44 -5.11
C PHE A 98 -9.04 -15.33 -6.52
N VAL A 99 -9.62 -14.48 -7.38
CA VAL A 99 -9.15 -14.30 -8.77
C VAL A 99 -7.69 -13.83 -8.80
N SER A 100 -7.34 -12.85 -7.96
CA SER A 100 -5.96 -12.34 -7.85
C SER A 100 -4.99 -13.44 -7.43
N THR A 101 -5.37 -14.30 -6.48
CA THR A 101 -4.53 -15.41 -5.99
C THR A 101 -4.32 -16.48 -7.05
N VAL A 102 -5.40 -16.93 -7.71
CA VAL A 102 -5.37 -17.92 -8.78
C VAL A 102 -4.49 -17.45 -9.94
N TRP A 103 -4.63 -16.17 -10.32
CA TRP A 103 -3.82 -15.59 -11.38
C TRP A 103 -2.33 -15.51 -11.01
N LYS A 104 -2.02 -15.12 -9.77
CA LYS A 104 -0.64 -15.05 -9.24
C LYS A 104 0.05 -16.41 -9.23
N GLN A 105 -0.69 -17.49 -9.01
CA GLN A 105 -0.17 -18.86 -9.01
C GLN A 105 -0.14 -19.49 -10.42
N GLY A 106 -0.51 -18.75 -11.47
CA GLY A 106 -0.47 -19.23 -12.85
C GLY A 106 -1.61 -20.18 -13.22
N PHE A 107 -2.64 -20.31 -12.38
CA PHE A 107 -3.81 -21.13 -12.67
C PHE A 107 -4.78 -20.40 -13.63
N GLY A 108 -5.48 -21.18 -14.48
CA GLY A 108 -6.51 -20.64 -15.36
C GLY A 108 -7.76 -20.19 -14.58
N ILE A 109 -8.08 -18.89 -14.63
CA ILE A 109 -9.13 -18.26 -13.82
C ILE A 109 -10.49 -18.97 -13.96
N LEU A 110 -10.95 -19.22 -15.20
CA LEU A 110 -12.25 -19.86 -15.45
C LEU A 110 -12.30 -21.30 -14.94
N ALA A 111 -11.22 -22.07 -15.14
CA ALA A 111 -11.13 -23.43 -14.66
C ALA A 111 -11.14 -23.49 -13.13
N SER A 112 -10.44 -22.57 -12.48
CA SER A 112 -10.40 -22.46 -11.02
C SER A 112 -11.74 -22.02 -10.43
N LEU A 113 -12.43 -21.06 -11.06
CA LEU A 113 -13.78 -20.67 -10.64
C LEU A 113 -14.77 -21.83 -10.73
N ARG A 114 -14.70 -22.62 -11.81
CA ARG A 114 -15.54 -23.82 -11.95
C ARG A 114 -15.26 -24.82 -10.82
N LYS A 115 -13.99 -25.17 -10.58
CA LYS A 115 -13.60 -26.07 -9.47
C LYS A 115 -14.01 -25.52 -8.10
N MET A 116 -13.97 -24.20 -7.91
CA MET A 116 -14.39 -23.55 -6.67
C MET A 116 -15.90 -23.76 -6.43
N LEU A 117 -16.72 -23.58 -7.47
CA LEU A 117 -18.17 -23.80 -7.40
C LEU A 117 -18.53 -25.29 -7.20
N GLU A 118 -17.73 -26.20 -7.77
CA GLU A 118 -17.84 -27.65 -7.57
C GLU A 118 -17.32 -28.11 -6.19
N GLY A 119 -16.68 -27.24 -5.41
CA GLY A 119 -16.09 -27.58 -4.11
C GLY A 119 -14.81 -28.41 -4.19
N THR A 120 -14.18 -28.51 -5.37
CA THR A 120 -13.00 -29.35 -5.63
C THR A 120 -11.70 -28.56 -5.80
N PHE A 121 -11.75 -27.23 -5.64
CA PHE A 121 -10.57 -26.39 -5.82
C PHE A 121 -9.58 -26.56 -4.66
N VAL A 122 -8.34 -26.91 -5.00
CA VAL A 122 -7.23 -27.04 -4.05
C VAL A 122 -6.04 -26.28 -4.61
N PHE A 123 -5.37 -25.51 -3.73
CA PHE A 123 -4.06 -24.94 -4.02
C PHE A 123 -3.03 -26.07 -3.90
N SER A 124 -2.62 -26.65 -5.03
CA SER A 124 -1.52 -27.61 -5.13
C SER A 124 -0.22 -26.93 -5.50
#